data_AF-S4YCC3-F1
#
_entry.id   AF-S4YCC3-F1
#
_cell.length_a   1.000
_cell.length_b   1.000
_cell.length_c   1.000
_cell.angle_alpha   90.00
_cell.angle_beta   90.00
_cell.angle_gamma   90.00
#
_symmetry.space_group_name_H-M   'P 1'
#
loop_
_entity.id
_entity.type
_entity.pdbx_description
1 polymer ?
#
loop_
_entity_poly.entity_id
_entity_poly.type
_entity_poly.pdbx_seq_one_letter_code
_entity_poly.pdbx_strand_id
1 'polypeptide(L)'
;MDGMLKPFAADAVLSDNGKRHEGHAELRTLFEDEVIAVKAIFTPDAVRHEDGQVVVEGLAHGDFKGSPIRFTYRFTLENDAIKALEITI
;
A
#
# COMPACT_ATOMS: atom_id res chain seq x y z
N MET A 1 -5.98 6.97 -10.66
CA MET A 1 -4.94 7.66 -9.89
C MET A 1 -5.51 8.49 -8.74
N ASP A 2 -6.27 9.54 -8.99
CA ASP A 2 -6.70 10.45 -7.90
C ASP A 2 -7.51 9.74 -6.80
N GLY A 3 -8.31 8.73 -7.16
CA GLY A 3 -8.99 7.88 -6.18
C GLY A 3 -8.06 7.05 -5.29
N MET A 4 -6.89 6.64 -5.79
CA MET A 4 -5.88 5.89 -5.03
C MET A 4 -5.10 6.79 -4.08
N LEU A 5 -4.90 8.06 -4.44
CA LEU A 5 -4.17 9.04 -3.62
C LEU A 5 -5.04 9.73 -2.57
N LYS A 6 -6.34 9.90 -2.85
CA LYS A 6 -7.31 10.54 -1.95
C LYS A 6 -7.26 10.08 -0.47
N PRO A 7 -7.12 8.78 -0.13
CA PRO A 7 -7.08 8.36 1.26
C PRO A 7 -5.76 8.69 1.98
N PHE A 8 -4.69 9.06 1.26
CA PHE A 8 -3.40 9.40 1.86
C PHE A 8 -3.33 10.86 2.29
N ALA A 9 -2.72 11.12 3.44
CA ALA A 9 -2.31 12.46 3.82
C ALA A 9 -1.36 13.07 2.77
N ALA A 10 -1.33 14.40 2.66
CA ALA A 10 -0.50 15.08 1.66
C ALA A 10 1.00 14.76 1.80
N ASP A 11 1.43 14.54 3.04
CA ASP A 11 2.78 14.18 3.47
C ASP A 11 2.85 12.72 3.98
N ALA A 12 2.03 11.84 3.40
CA ALA A 12 2.05 10.43 3.73
C ALA A 12 3.36 9.75 3.31
N VAL A 13 3.74 8.74 4.06
CA VAL A 13 4.95 7.95 3.80
C VAL A 13 4.56 6.52 3.50
N LEU A 14 5.01 5.99 2.37
CA LEU A 14 4.83 4.58 2.00
C LEU A 14 6.19 3.89 1.93
N SER A 15 6.36 2.79 2.66
CA SER A 15 7.52 1.89 2.56
C SER A 15 7.09 0.61 1.86
N ASP A 16 7.54 0.40 0.63
CA ASP A 16 7.29 -0.84 -0.11
C ASP A 16 8.53 -1.71 -0.10
N ASN A 17 8.50 -2.80 0.67
CA ASN A 17 9.61 -3.72 0.85
C ASN A 17 10.94 -3.01 1.21
N GLY A 18 10.84 -1.98 2.07
CA GLY A 18 11.96 -1.16 2.53
C GLY A 18 12.29 0.05 1.64
N LYS A 19 11.68 0.19 0.46
CA LYS A 19 11.82 1.37 -0.40
C LYS A 19 10.80 2.44 0.01
N ARG A 20 11.31 3.60 0.42
CA ARG A 20 10.50 4.71 0.92
C ARG A 20 10.04 5.65 -0.21
N HIS A 21 8.78 6.07 -0.12
CA HIS A 21 8.11 7.03 -0.99
C HIS A 21 7.36 8.06 -0.13
N GLU A 22 7.50 9.34 -0.42
CA GLU A 22 6.95 10.43 0.40
C GLU A 22 6.11 11.41 -0.41
N GLY A 23 4.90 11.66 0.10
CA GLY A 23 3.94 12.58 -0.50
C GLY A 23 3.31 12.07 -1.79
N HIS A 24 2.21 12.72 -2.19
CA HIS A 24 1.40 12.27 -3.32
C HIS A 24 2.14 12.17 -4.66
N ALA A 25 3.21 12.95 -4.85
CA ALA A 25 4.00 12.91 -6.07
C ALA A 25 4.74 11.57 -6.22
N GLU A 26 5.43 11.10 -5.18
CA GLU A 26 6.16 9.83 -5.23
C GLU A 26 5.22 8.63 -5.16
N LEU A 27 4.12 8.74 -4.40
CA LEU A 27 3.08 7.71 -4.35
C LEU A 27 2.40 7.53 -5.72
N ARG A 28 2.21 8.61 -6.49
CA ARG A 28 1.70 8.54 -7.86
C ARG A 28 2.61 7.70 -8.74
N THR A 29 3.91 8.01 -8.75
CA THR A 29 4.91 7.27 -9.53
C THR A 29 4.94 5.80 -9.12
N LEU A 30 4.96 5.51 -7.82
CA LEU A 30 4.91 4.14 -7.30
C LEU A 30 3.67 3.38 -7.83
N PHE A 31 2.49 3.99 -7.75
CA PHE A 31 1.26 3.32 -8.20
C PHE A 31 1.22 3.14 -9.72
N GLU A 32 1.78 4.05 -10.50
CA GLU A 32 1.90 3.91 -11.95
C GLU A 32 2.81 2.73 -12.30
N ASP A 33 3.99 2.67 -11.69
CA ASP A 33 5.06 1.73 -12.04
C ASP A 33 4.84 0.33 -11.43
N GLU A 34 4.33 0.23 -10.20
CA GLU A 34 4.34 -1.03 -9.43
C GLU A 34 2.93 -1.60 -9.19
N VAL A 35 1.86 -0.84 -9.44
CA VAL A 35 0.48 -1.32 -9.24
C VAL A 35 -0.26 -1.38 -10.57
N ILE A 36 -0.29 -0.28 -11.32
CA ILE A 36 -1.04 -0.17 -12.58
C ILE A 36 -0.33 -0.93 -13.70
N ALA A 37 0.98 -0.73 -13.88
CA ALA A 37 1.73 -1.36 -14.96
C ALA A 37 1.64 -2.90 -14.93
N VAL A 38 1.59 -3.48 -13.72
CA VAL A 38 1.49 -4.94 -13.50
C VAL A 38 0.07 -5.42 -13.22
N LYS A 39 -0.96 -4.57 -13.33
CA LYS A 39 -2.36 -4.91 -13.09
C LYS A 39 -2.59 -5.63 -11.75
N ALA A 40 -1.90 -5.16 -10.70
CA ALA A 40 -1.98 -5.78 -9.39
C ALA A 40 -3.40 -5.65 -8.81
N ILE A 41 -3.96 -6.79 -8.38
CA ILE A 41 -5.23 -6.90 -7.67
C ILE A 41 -4.93 -7.56 -6.33
N PHE A 42 -5.03 -6.79 -5.25
CA PHE A 42 -4.93 -7.28 -3.88
C PHE A 42 -6.30 -7.74 -3.37
N THR A 43 -6.37 -8.99 -2.91
CA THR A 43 -7.56 -9.61 -2.32
C THR A 43 -7.29 -9.84 -0.83
N PRO A 44 -7.70 -8.92 0.06
CA PRO A 44 -7.50 -9.08 1.49
C PRO A 44 -8.34 -10.23 2.05
N ASP A 45 -7.75 -11.02 2.94
CA ASP A 45 -8.42 -12.14 3.63
C ASP A 45 -8.33 -12.06 5.15
N ALA A 46 -7.52 -11.14 5.69
CA ALA A 46 -7.43 -10.88 7.12
C ALA A 46 -7.24 -9.39 7.43
N VAL A 47 -7.81 -8.98 8.56
CA VAL A 47 -7.61 -7.64 9.14
C VAL A 47 -7.48 -7.77 10.65
N ARG A 48 -6.53 -7.04 11.24
CA ARG A 48 -6.37 -6.91 12.70
C ARG A 48 -5.91 -5.52 13.08
N HIS A 49 -6.09 -5.17 14.35
CA HIS A 49 -5.52 -3.99 14.97
C HIS A 49 -4.36 -4.42 15.87
N GLU A 50 -3.18 -3.83 15.68
CA GLU A 50 -1.93 -4.19 16.38
C GLU A 50 -1.10 -2.91 16.56
N ASP A 51 -0.65 -2.62 17.78
CA ASP A 51 0.21 -1.46 18.09
C ASP A 51 -0.30 -0.10 17.57
N GLY A 52 -1.62 0.09 17.56
CA GLY A 52 -2.26 1.32 17.06
C GLY A 52 -2.31 1.42 15.53
N GLN A 53 -1.94 0.36 14.82
CA GLN A 53 -2.02 0.23 13.36
C GLN A 53 -3.18 -0.67 12.94
N VAL A 54 -3.66 -0.47 11.72
CA VAL A 54 -4.52 -1.44 11.03
C VAL A 54 -3.63 -2.30 10.16
N VAL A 55 -3.62 -3.62 10.40
CA VAL A 55 -2.85 -4.56 9.59
C VAL A 55 -3.80 -5.36 8.73
N VAL A 56 -3.56 -5.35 7.43
CA VAL A 56 -4.34 -6.06 6.42
C VAL A 56 -3.43 -7.04 5.68
N GLU A 57 -3.87 -8.27 5.53
CA GLU A 57 -3.14 -9.31 4.80
C GLU A 57 -4.00 -9.90 3.69
N GLY A 58 -3.36 -10.39 2.65
CA GLY A 58 -4.03 -11.02 1.53
C GLY A 58 -3.08 -11.39 0.39
N LEU A 59 -3.64 -11.97 -0.66
CA LEU A 59 -2.90 -12.30 -1.89
C LEU A 59 -3.04 -11.16 -2.89
N ALA A 60 -1.93 -10.78 -3.53
CA ALA A 60 -1.96 -9.96 -4.74
C ALA A 60 -1.68 -10.83 -5.97
N HIS A 61 -2.51 -10.67 -6.98
CA HIS A 61 -2.32 -11.25 -8.31
C HIS A 61 -2.04 -10.13 -9.33
N GLY A 62 -1.15 -10.37 -10.28
CA GLY A 62 -0.87 -9.47 -11.39
C GLY A 62 0.18 -10.03 -12.35
N ASP A 63 0.60 -9.19 -13.29
CA ASP A 63 1.62 -9.44 -14.32
C ASP A 63 3.04 -9.21 -13.77
N PHE A 64 3.36 -9.81 -12.62
CA PHE A 64 4.68 -9.75 -11.99
C PHE A 64 5.19 -11.15 -11.61
N LYS A 65 6.52 -11.28 -11.50
CA LYS A 65 7.15 -12.58 -11.21
C LYS A 65 6.75 -13.07 -9.82
N GLY A 66 6.27 -14.30 -9.73
CA GLY A 66 5.88 -14.93 -8.47
C GLY A 66 4.42 -14.72 -8.07
N SER A 67 3.63 -14.00 -8.87
CA SER A 67 2.17 -13.86 -8.69
C SER A 67 1.48 -15.24 -8.60
N PRO A 68 0.62 -15.49 -7.59
CA PRO A 68 0.30 -14.60 -6.47
C PRO A 68 1.34 -14.58 -5.35
N ILE A 69 1.47 -13.41 -4.73
CA ILE A 69 2.29 -13.19 -3.53
C ILE A 69 1.39 -12.74 -2.37
N ARG A 70 1.65 -13.25 -1.16
CA ARG A 70 0.99 -12.77 0.05
C ARG A 70 1.70 -11.51 0.55
N PHE A 71 0.93 -10.47 0.82
CA PHE A 71 1.43 -9.20 1.33
C PHE A 71 0.81 -8.90 2.70
N THR A 72 1.58 -8.19 3.52
CA THR A 72 1.14 -7.54 4.75
C THR A 72 1.20 -6.02 4.55
N TYR A 73 0.07 -5.34 4.78
CA TYR A 73 -0.06 -3.89 4.74
C TYR A 73 -0.30 -3.38 6.16
N ARG A 74 0.58 -2.53 6.69
CA ARG A 74 0.41 -1.88 7.99
C ARG A 74 0.12 -0.41 7.81
N PHE A 75 -1.11 -0.01 8.12
CA PHE A 75 -1.60 1.34 8.00
C PHE A 75 -1.50 2.06 9.35
N THR A 76 -0.85 3.22 9.35
CA THR A 76 -0.97 4.22 10.40
C THR A 76 -1.94 5.29 9.92
N LEU A 77 -3.02 5.50 10.68
CA LEU A 77 -4.05 6.48 10.37
C LEU A 77 -3.92 7.71 11.27
N GLU A 78 -4.13 8.89 10.69
CA GLU A 78 -4.17 10.18 11.41
C GLU A 78 -5.23 11.07 10.76
N ASN A 79 -6.15 11.62 11.56
CA ASN A 79 -7.23 12.51 11.08
C ASN A 79 -8.01 11.93 9.88
N ASP A 80 -8.41 10.66 9.97
CA ASP A 80 -9.12 9.91 8.92
C ASP A 80 -8.36 9.77 7.57
N ALA A 81 -7.04 9.96 7.58
CA ALA A 81 -6.16 9.75 6.43
C ALA A 81 -5.04 8.75 6.72
N ILE A 82 -4.52 8.09 5.69
CA ILE A 82 -3.34 7.24 5.79
C ILE A 82 -2.11 8.14 5.92
N LYS A 83 -1.51 8.15 7.11
CA LYS A 83 -0.28 8.87 7.41
C LYS A 83 0.96 8.08 7.03
N ALA A 84 0.93 6.77 7.28
CA ALA A 84 1.98 5.87 6.84
C ALA A 84 1.40 4.52 6.38
N LEU A 85 2.07 3.92 5.41
CA LEU A 85 1.80 2.56 4.95
C LEU A 85 3.12 1.81 4.81
N GLU A 86 3.26 0.69 5.51
CA GLU A 86 4.33 -0.28 5.28
C GLU A 86 3.77 -1.51 4.55
N ILE A 87 4.44 -1.94 3.48
CA ILE A 87 4.11 -3.12 2.70
C ILE A 87 5.30 -4.08 2.76
N THR A 88 5.04 -5.32 3.19
CA THR A 88 6.04 -6.40 3.23
C THR A 88 5.48 -7.67 2.64
N ILE A 89 6.36 -8.52 2.09
CA ILE A 89 6.07 -9.90 1.67
C ILE A 89 6.40 -10.86 2.82
#